data_AF-A0A6P0TJW0-F1
#
_entry.id   AF-A0A6P0TJW0-F1
#
_cell.length_a   1.000
_cell.length_b   1.000
_cell.length_c   1.000
_cell.angle_alpha   90.00
_cell.angle_beta   90.00
_cell.angle_gamma   90.00
#
_symmetry.space_group_name_H-M   'P 1'
#
loop_
_entity.id
_entity.type
_entity.pdbx_description
1 polymer ?
#
loop_
_entity_poly.entity_id
_entity_poly.type
_entity_poly.pdbx_seq_one_letter_code
_entity_poly.pdbx_strand_id
1 'polypeptide(L)'
;MWPTCINKLSPFKGNFSVEIPELLKVAFNEKGIFNEDKMFMPVRIVNILGRCSTAMYLDCPNIPEHHLYHAEGCKEALDYHIGRYYWFDFDIVGTDGKFLPLRMVFNEGDADCNDGFWGVVWERNTEEIIANIISSGDCETTVEAISKQHINMYESQEILIPTIFDSTNHSGGLLDDIIAAKDLKLEKIIRLAIQFYSYLTKLFGFAEW
;
A
#
# COMPACT_ATOMS: atom_id res chain seq x y z
N MET A 1 8.32 4.62 16.09
CA MET A 1 9.12 3.41 16.33
C MET A 1 8.72 2.35 15.35
N TRP A 2 9.67 1.88 14.55
CA TRP A 2 9.44 0.79 13.61
C TRP A 2 9.19 -0.54 14.31
N PRO A 3 8.29 -1.39 13.80
CA PRO A 3 8.21 -2.80 14.17
C PRO A 3 9.57 -3.49 14.00
N THR A 4 9.94 -4.31 14.97
CA THR A 4 11.29 -4.88 15.11
C THR A 4 11.68 -5.76 13.91
N CYS A 5 10.69 -6.39 13.28
CA CYS A 5 10.86 -7.27 12.13
C CYS A 5 11.57 -6.62 10.94
N ILE A 6 11.46 -5.28 10.80
CA ILE A 6 12.00 -4.54 9.66
C ILE A 6 13.52 -4.74 9.54
N ASN A 7 14.21 -4.96 10.67
CA ASN A 7 15.65 -5.15 10.74
C ASN A 7 16.12 -6.49 10.14
N LYS A 8 15.20 -7.42 9.89
CA LYS A 8 15.49 -8.75 9.31
C LYS A 8 15.06 -8.87 7.85
N LEU A 9 14.50 -7.80 7.29
CA LEU A 9 14.05 -7.77 5.91
C LEU A 9 15.24 -7.84 4.94
N SER A 10 14.99 -8.42 3.77
CA SER A 10 15.95 -8.54 2.68
C SER A 10 15.42 -7.75 1.47
N PRO A 11 15.79 -6.46 1.35
CA PRO A 11 15.27 -5.62 0.29
C PRO A 11 15.54 -6.20 -1.09
N PHE A 12 14.53 -6.13 -1.94
CA PHE A 12 14.65 -6.53 -3.32
C PHE A 12 15.65 -5.64 -4.05
N LYS A 13 16.58 -6.26 -4.77
CA LYS A 13 17.59 -5.56 -5.57
C LYS A 13 17.08 -5.43 -7.00
N GLY A 14 16.27 -4.40 -7.23
CA GLY A 14 15.81 -4.06 -8.57
C GLY A 14 15.63 -2.55 -8.71
N ASN A 15 15.77 -2.08 -9.95
CA ASN A 15 15.44 -0.70 -10.28
C ASN A 15 13.96 -0.63 -10.62
N PHE A 16 13.19 0.04 -9.78
CA PHE A 16 11.83 0.42 -10.10
C PHE A 16 11.91 1.57 -11.12
N SER A 17 11.67 1.24 -12.40
CA SER A 17 11.68 2.23 -13.49
C SER A 17 10.73 3.38 -13.19
N VAL A 18 11.11 4.58 -13.63
CA VAL A 18 10.34 5.82 -13.48
C VAL A 18 9.28 5.96 -14.58
N GLU A 19 9.25 5.03 -15.54
CA GLU A 19 8.22 5.04 -16.58
C GLU A 19 6.84 4.92 -15.96
N ILE A 20 5.94 5.80 -16.41
CA ILE A 20 4.54 5.80 -15.99
C ILE A 20 3.94 4.45 -16.44
N PRO A 21 3.44 3.61 -15.52
CA PRO A 21 2.82 2.35 -15.89
C PRO A 21 1.67 2.58 -16.86
N GLU A 22 1.52 1.69 -17.86
CA GLU A 22 0.41 1.77 -18.83
C GLU A 22 -0.96 1.90 -18.15
N LEU A 23 -1.15 1.24 -17.00
CA LEU A 23 -2.35 1.37 -16.18
C LEU A 23 -2.65 2.84 -15.79
N LEU A 24 -1.62 3.61 -15.42
CA LEU A 24 -1.79 5.03 -15.10
C LEU A 24 -2.02 5.86 -16.37
N LYS A 25 -1.36 5.53 -17.50
CA LYS A 25 -1.55 6.23 -18.77
C LYS A 25 -2.99 6.15 -19.26
N VAL A 26 -3.67 5.02 -19.10
CA VAL A 26 -5.09 4.88 -19.43
C VAL A 26 -5.94 5.92 -18.70
N ALA A 27 -5.72 6.11 -17.40
CA ALA A 27 -6.46 7.08 -16.60
C ALA A 27 -6.19 8.55 -17.02
N PHE A 28 -4.94 8.86 -17.41
CA PHE A 28 -4.61 10.18 -17.98
C PHE A 28 -5.32 10.40 -19.32
N ASN A 29 -5.34 9.39 -20.19
CA ASN A 29 -5.99 9.46 -21.50
C ASN A 29 -7.51 9.68 -21.38
N GLU A 30 -8.19 9.05 -20.42
CA GLU A 30 -9.62 9.27 -20.15
C GLU A 30 -9.94 10.72 -19.72
N LYS A 31 -8.98 11.40 -19.09
CA LYS A 31 -9.06 12.83 -18.75
C LYS A 31 -8.61 13.75 -19.88
N GLY A 32 -8.31 13.20 -21.06
CA GLY A 32 -7.85 13.96 -22.23
C GLY A 32 -6.38 14.37 -22.16
N ILE A 33 -5.59 13.76 -21.28
CA ILE A 33 -4.15 14.01 -21.13
C ILE A 33 -3.39 12.92 -21.88
N PHE A 34 -3.02 13.20 -23.14
CA PHE A 34 -2.35 12.23 -24.01
C PHE A 34 -0.83 12.44 -24.11
N ASN A 35 -0.32 13.59 -23.67
CA ASN A 35 1.11 13.87 -23.69
C ASN A 35 1.73 13.37 -22.37
N GLU A 36 2.65 12.41 -22.45
CA GLU A 36 3.37 11.85 -21.30
C GLU A 36 4.13 12.92 -20.50
N ASP A 37 4.63 13.99 -21.15
CA ASP A 37 5.29 15.11 -20.47
C ASP A 37 4.34 15.89 -19.53
N LYS A 38 3.03 15.71 -19.72
CA LYS A 38 1.97 16.31 -18.88
C LYS A 38 1.40 15.32 -17.87
N MET A 39 1.80 14.06 -17.93
CA MET A 39 1.42 13.06 -16.95
C MET A 39 2.35 13.17 -15.74
N PHE A 40 1.77 13.11 -14.55
CA PHE A 40 2.50 13.23 -13.29
C PHE A 40 2.22 12.02 -12.43
N MET A 41 3.27 11.34 -11.96
CA MET A 41 3.10 10.19 -11.06
C MET A 41 3.22 10.67 -9.61
N PRO A 42 2.11 10.77 -8.86
CA PRO A 42 2.15 11.29 -7.49
C PRO A 42 2.74 10.29 -6.48
N VAL A 43 2.97 9.04 -6.89
CA VAL A 43 3.55 8.00 -6.06
C VAL A 43 4.76 7.40 -6.74
N ARG A 44 5.91 7.43 -6.07
CA ARG A 44 7.12 6.72 -6.51
C ARG A 44 7.44 5.60 -5.55
N ILE A 45 7.38 4.34 -5.99
CA ILE A 45 7.88 3.21 -5.21
C ILE A 45 9.41 3.29 -5.18
N VAL A 46 9.99 3.31 -3.98
CA VAL A 46 11.43 3.51 -3.77
C VAL A 46 12.11 2.17 -3.51
N ASN A 47 11.59 1.39 -2.56
CA ASN A 47 12.16 0.09 -2.18
C ASN A 47 11.04 -0.89 -1.87
N ILE A 48 11.14 -2.13 -2.36
CA ILE A 48 10.40 -3.25 -1.79
C ILE A 48 11.31 -3.90 -0.76
N LEU A 49 10.96 -3.79 0.51
CA LEU A 49 11.82 -4.21 1.62
C LEU A 49 11.71 -5.72 1.87
N GLY A 50 10.59 -6.33 1.51
CA GLY A 50 10.35 -7.77 1.65
C GLY A 50 9.11 -8.04 2.49
N ARG A 51 9.07 -9.22 3.12
CA ARG A 51 7.94 -9.65 3.94
C ARG A 51 8.30 -10.17 5.33
N CYS A 52 7.35 -10.07 6.24
CA CYS A 52 7.42 -10.67 7.59
C CYS A 52 6.23 -11.61 7.82
N SER A 53 6.35 -12.53 8.77
CA SER A 53 5.25 -13.37 9.25
C SER A 53 4.62 -12.80 10.53
N THR A 54 3.35 -13.11 10.88
CA THR A 54 2.71 -12.61 12.12
C THR A 54 3.51 -12.94 13.38
N ALA A 55 4.14 -14.13 13.42
CA ALA A 55 4.99 -14.54 14.53
C ALA A 55 6.22 -13.63 14.71
N MET A 56 6.71 -12.99 13.64
CA MET A 56 7.77 -11.99 13.71
C MET A 56 7.24 -10.56 13.92
N TYR A 57 5.91 -10.39 13.99
CA TYR A 57 5.20 -9.13 13.76
C TYR A 57 4.31 -8.68 14.91
N LEU A 58 4.46 -9.25 16.12
CA LEU A 58 3.55 -9.00 17.25
C LEU A 58 3.52 -7.53 17.75
N ASP A 59 4.51 -6.72 17.38
CA ASP A 59 4.64 -5.32 17.77
C ASP A 59 4.10 -4.33 16.72
N CYS A 60 3.50 -4.81 15.63
CA CYS A 60 2.86 -3.93 14.66
C CYS A 60 1.52 -3.39 15.16
N PRO A 61 1.21 -2.10 14.92
CA PRO A 61 -0.15 -1.59 15.10
C PRO A 61 -1.18 -2.30 14.20
N ASN A 62 -2.43 -2.34 14.67
CA ASN A 62 -3.63 -2.75 13.92
C ASN A 62 -3.69 -4.22 13.48
N ILE A 63 -3.00 -5.14 14.17
CA ILE A 63 -3.17 -6.58 13.97
C ILE A 63 -4.56 -7.01 14.48
N PRO A 64 -5.41 -7.66 13.67
CA PRO A 64 -6.65 -8.24 14.15
C PRO A 64 -6.37 -9.30 15.22
N GLU A 65 -7.18 -9.31 16.29
CA GLU A 65 -6.96 -10.16 17.46
C GLU A 65 -6.89 -11.66 17.11
N HIS A 66 -7.67 -12.10 16.13
CA HIS A 66 -7.66 -13.49 15.67
C HIS A 66 -6.36 -13.88 14.94
N HIS A 67 -5.66 -12.95 14.29
CA HIS A 67 -4.33 -13.22 13.71
C HIS A 67 -3.29 -13.49 14.82
N LEU A 68 -3.46 -12.86 15.99
CA LEU A 68 -2.60 -13.11 17.16
C LEU A 68 -2.86 -14.51 17.72
N TYR A 69 -4.12 -14.92 17.89
CA TYR A 69 -4.48 -16.25 18.35
C TYR A 69 -3.91 -17.37 17.45
N HIS A 70 -3.93 -17.16 16.13
CA HIS A 70 -3.34 -18.12 15.18
C HIS A 70 -1.81 -18.18 15.23
N ALA A 71 -1.14 -17.06 15.50
CA ALA A 71 0.32 -17.00 15.62
C ALA A 71 0.86 -17.77 16.84
N GLU A 72 0.10 -17.84 17.93
CA GLU A 72 0.51 -18.49 19.18
C GLU A 72 0.15 -20.00 19.24
N GLY A 73 -0.90 -20.44 18.52
CA GLY A 73 -1.54 -21.74 18.73
C GLY A 73 -1.24 -22.85 17.71
N CYS A 74 -0.83 -22.55 16.47
CA CYS A 74 -0.70 -23.55 15.41
C CYS A 74 0.77 -23.75 14.99
N LYS A 75 1.43 -24.77 15.56
CA LYS A 75 2.78 -25.22 15.13
C LYS A 75 2.76 -26.11 13.88
N GLU A 76 1.59 -26.58 13.46
CA GLU A 76 1.45 -27.44 12.29
C GLU A 76 0.33 -26.91 11.39
N ALA A 77 0.74 -26.52 10.17
CA ALA A 77 -0.07 -26.49 8.96
C ALA A 77 -1.38 -25.69 8.98
N LEU A 78 -1.29 -24.39 8.73
CA LEU A 78 -2.02 -23.79 7.62
C LEU A 78 -1.07 -22.84 6.90
N ASP A 79 -0.60 -23.30 5.74
CA ASP A 79 0.31 -22.63 4.80
C ASP A 79 -0.42 -21.56 3.97
N TYR A 80 -1.50 -21.00 4.52
CA TYR A 80 -2.38 -20.06 3.85
C TYR A 80 -2.00 -18.64 4.27
N HIS A 81 -2.22 -17.67 3.39
CA HIS A 81 -1.60 -16.34 3.35
C HIS A 81 -1.82 -15.43 4.59
N ILE A 82 -2.46 -15.95 5.65
CA ILE A 82 -2.55 -15.33 6.97
C ILE A 82 -1.17 -14.94 7.46
N GLY A 83 -1.03 -13.65 7.74
CA GLY A 83 0.14 -13.14 8.41
C GLY A 83 1.35 -12.92 7.53
N ARG A 84 1.21 -12.80 6.21
CA ARG A 84 2.28 -12.25 5.36
C ARG A 84 2.14 -10.73 5.28
N TYR A 85 3.14 -10.02 5.77
CA TYR A 85 3.19 -8.56 5.79
C TYR A 85 4.17 -8.03 4.78
N TYR A 86 3.69 -7.23 3.84
CA TYR A 86 4.50 -6.66 2.78
C TYR A 86 4.99 -5.28 3.16
N TRP A 87 6.30 -5.10 3.12
CA TRP A 87 6.96 -3.85 3.47
C TRP A 87 7.52 -3.17 2.24
N PHE A 88 7.18 -1.90 2.05
CA PHE A 88 7.78 -1.10 1.00
C PHE A 88 7.89 0.39 1.37
N ASP A 89 8.88 1.04 0.78
CA ASP A 89 9.06 2.48 0.83
C ASP A 89 8.47 3.10 -0.44
N PHE A 90 7.76 4.21 -0.27
CA PHE A 90 7.27 5.01 -1.37
C PHE A 90 7.34 6.49 -1.02
N ASP A 91 7.42 7.33 -2.03
CA ASP A 91 7.36 8.77 -1.88
C ASP A 91 6.07 9.29 -2.48
N ILE A 92 5.41 10.22 -1.78
CA ILE A 92 4.38 11.05 -2.39
C ILE A 92 5.07 12.27 -2.97
N VAL A 93 4.99 12.43 -4.29
CA VAL A 93 5.57 13.57 -5.01
C VAL A 93 4.51 14.66 -5.09
N GLY A 94 4.83 15.85 -4.61
CA GLY A 94 4.00 17.04 -4.76
C GLY A 94 4.27 17.77 -6.07
N THR A 95 3.35 18.65 -6.47
CA THR A 95 3.50 19.48 -7.67
C THR A 95 4.60 20.54 -7.54
N ASP A 96 5.02 20.86 -6.31
CA ASP A 96 6.13 21.77 -6.00
C ASP A 96 7.52 21.09 -6.09
N GLY A 97 7.56 19.81 -6.50
CA GLY A 97 8.78 19.00 -6.59
C GLY A 97 9.29 18.50 -5.25
N LYS A 98 8.62 18.81 -4.14
CA LYS A 98 8.92 18.19 -2.85
C LYS A 98 8.31 16.81 -2.79
N PHE A 99 8.86 15.98 -1.92
CA PHE A 99 8.33 14.65 -1.67
C PHE A 99 8.18 14.39 -0.18
N LEU A 100 7.14 13.64 0.18
CA LEU A 100 6.95 13.08 1.51
C LEU A 100 7.42 11.63 1.49
N PRO A 101 8.53 11.29 2.17
CA PRO A 101 9.04 9.94 2.21
C PRO A 101 8.23 9.09 3.18
N LEU A 102 7.58 8.05 2.65
CA LEU A 102 6.69 7.17 3.40
C LEU A 102 7.17 5.72 3.37
N ARG A 103 6.74 4.98 4.40
CA ARG A 103 6.89 3.54 4.50
C ARG A 103 5.55 2.95 4.84
N MET A 104 5.20 1.87 4.17
CA MET A 104 3.97 1.14 4.43
C MET A 104 4.28 -0.31 4.74
N VAL A 105 3.43 -0.84 5.62
CA VAL A 105 3.19 -2.27 5.72
C VAL A 105 1.72 -2.55 5.57
N PHE A 106 1.39 -3.65 4.90
CA PHE A 106 0.04 -4.19 4.86
C PHE A 106 0.09 -5.71 4.68
N ASN A 107 -0.94 -6.43 5.12
CA ASN A 107 -1.06 -7.87 4.86
C ASN A 107 -1.73 -8.12 3.50
N GLU A 108 -1.90 -9.39 3.11
CA GLU A 108 -2.62 -9.78 1.88
C GLU A 108 -4.13 -10.02 2.08
N GLY A 109 -4.68 -9.73 3.26
CA GLY A 109 -6.01 -10.17 3.63
C GLY A 109 -6.09 -11.70 3.74
N ASP A 110 -7.24 -12.23 4.15
CA ASP A 110 -7.52 -13.66 4.03
C ASP A 110 -9.00 -13.88 3.76
N ALA A 111 -9.30 -14.41 2.57
CA ALA A 111 -10.65 -14.75 2.15
C ALA A 111 -11.26 -15.86 3.02
N ASP A 112 -10.46 -16.81 3.52
CA ASP A 112 -10.95 -17.90 4.37
C ASP A 112 -11.31 -17.40 5.79
N CYS A 113 -10.71 -16.29 6.22
CA CYS A 113 -11.05 -15.59 7.46
C CYS A 113 -12.02 -14.41 7.25
N ASN A 114 -12.44 -14.14 6.00
CA ASN A 114 -13.22 -12.96 5.59
C ASN A 114 -12.59 -11.61 5.98
N ASP A 115 -11.26 -11.56 6.08
CA ASP A 115 -10.55 -10.33 6.41
C ASP A 115 -10.05 -9.63 5.14
N GLY A 116 -10.32 -8.33 5.05
CA GLY A 116 -9.63 -7.44 4.13
C GLY A 116 -8.18 -7.16 4.58
N PHE A 117 -7.54 -6.19 3.93
CA PHE A 117 -6.22 -5.74 4.34
C PHE A 117 -6.27 -4.94 5.62
N TRP A 118 -5.16 -5.01 6.31
CA TRP A 118 -4.82 -4.12 7.38
C TRP A 118 -3.34 -3.79 7.31
N GLY A 119 -2.97 -2.68 7.91
CA GLY A 119 -1.64 -2.13 7.75
C GLY A 119 -1.53 -0.72 8.30
N VAL A 120 -0.35 -0.15 8.12
CA VAL A 120 -0.02 1.19 8.62
C VAL A 120 0.97 1.87 7.69
N VAL A 121 0.86 3.20 7.62
CA VAL A 121 1.74 4.07 6.87
C VAL A 121 2.42 5.06 7.81
N TRP A 122 3.74 5.16 7.69
CA TRP A 122 4.56 6.08 8.46
C TRP A 122 5.30 7.07 7.58
N GLU A 123 5.58 8.25 8.13
CA GLU A 123 6.64 9.12 7.61
C GLU A 123 8.02 8.55 7.97
N ARG A 124 8.89 8.34 6.98
CA ARG A 124 10.19 7.69 7.17
C ARG A 124 11.17 8.49 8.04
N ASN A 125 11.07 9.81 8.05
CA ASN A 125 12.02 10.67 8.75
C ASN A 125 11.68 10.83 10.24
N THR A 126 10.40 10.79 10.59
CA THR A 126 9.92 11.05 11.96
C THR A 126 9.39 9.80 12.64
N GLU A 127 9.13 8.74 11.86
CA GLU A 127 8.44 7.52 12.29
C GLU A 127 7.03 7.79 12.84
N GLU A 128 6.43 8.93 12.49
CA GLU A 128 5.04 9.28 12.80
C GLU A 128 4.11 8.42 11.94
N ILE A 129 3.08 7.83 12.56
CA ILE A 129 2.00 7.18 11.81
C ILE A 129 1.13 8.25 11.17
N ILE A 130 1.01 8.20 9.85
CA ILE A 130 0.22 9.15 9.08
C ILE A 130 -1.13 8.61 8.62
N ALA A 131 -1.24 7.28 8.48
CA ALA A 131 -2.48 6.62 8.09
C ALA A 131 -2.54 5.16 8.59
N ASN A 132 -3.76 4.70 8.82
CA ASN A 132 -4.08 3.31 9.09
C ASN A 132 -4.74 2.68 7.86
N ILE A 133 -4.49 1.40 7.66
CA ILE A 133 -5.21 0.54 6.72
C ILE A 133 -5.96 -0.46 7.59
N ILE A 134 -7.29 -0.48 7.50
CA ILE A 134 -8.16 -1.18 8.43
C ILE A 134 -9.14 -2.02 7.61
N SER A 135 -9.28 -3.31 7.95
CA SER A 135 -10.34 -4.10 7.35
C SER A 135 -11.70 -3.70 7.94
N SER A 136 -12.69 -3.48 7.07
CA SER A 136 -14.07 -3.17 7.46
C SER A 136 -15.00 -4.40 7.44
N GLY A 137 -14.46 -5.61 7.24
CA GLY A 137 -15.21 -6.86 7.08
C GLY A 137 -15.48 -7.20 5.61
N ASP A 138 -15.88 -8.45 5.33
CA ASP A 138 -16.24 -8.95 3.99
C ASP A 138 -15.22 -8.60 2.88
N CYS A 139 -13.93 -8.78 3.17
CA CYS A 139 -12.80 -8.43 2.28
C CYS A 139 -12.63 -6.92 2.00
N GLU A 140 -13.46 -6.05 2.57
CA GLU A 140 -13.33 -4.61 2.42
C GLU A 140 -12.19 -4.03 3.26
N THR A 141 -11.54 -3.00 2.71
CA THR A 141 -10.41 -2.31 3.32
C THR A 141 -10.60 -0.82 3.25
N THR A 142 -10.37 -0.14 4.36
CA THR A 142 -10.43 1.30 4.46
C THR A 142 -9.05 1.88 4.76
N VAL A 143 -8.64 2.90 4.00
CA VAL A 143 -7.48 3.74 4.31
C VAL A 143 -7.96 4.98 5.06
N GLU A 144 -7.50 5.15 6.29
CA GLU A 144 -7.80 6.32 7.13
C GLU A 144 -6.54 7.15 7.36
N ALA A 145 -6.51 8.38 6.86
CA ALA A 145 -5.47 9.33 7.23
C ALA A 145 -5.72 9.91 8.63
N ILE A 146 -4.69 9.92 9.47
CA ILE A 146 -4.77 10.37 10.88
C ILE A 146 -3.91 11.60 11.18
N SER A 147 -2.86 11.86 10.40
CA SER A 147 -1.98 13.02 10.64
C SER A 147 -2.56 14.29 10.01
N LYS A 148 -3.14 15.17 10.85
CA LYS A 148 -3.75 16.44 10.44
C LYS A 148 -2.79 17.34 9.64
N GLN A 149 -1.52 17.35 10.02
CA GLN A 149 -0.48 18.12 9.33
C GLN A 149 -0.36 17.68 7.87
N HIS A 150 -0.24 16.36 7.65
CA HIS A 150 -0.08 15.79 6.32
C HIS A 150 -1.36 15.89 5.50
N ILE A 151 -2.53 15.68 6.10
CA ILE A 151 -3.84 15.88 5.44
C ILE A 151 -3.93 17.30 4.86
N ASN A 152 -3.70 18.32 5.69
CA ASN A 152 -3.79 19.72 5.26
C ASN A 152 -2.81 20.07 4.13
N MET A 153 -1.61 19.47 4.16
CA MET A 153 -0.58 19.69 3.14
C MET A 153 -1.00 19.20 1.75
N TYR A 154 -1.75 18.10 1.68
CA TYR A 154 -2.14 17.50 0.40
C TYR A 154 -3.49 17.97 -0.10
N GLU A 155 -4.45 18.30 0.77
CA GLU A 155 -5.74 18.80 0.33
C GLU A 155 -5.62 20.02 -0.59
N SER A 156 -4.67 20.93 -0.30
CA SER A 156 -4.41 22.12 -1.11
C SER A 156 -3.67 21.89 -2.43
N GLN A 157 -3.14 20.67 -2.69
CA GLN A 157 -2.35 20.41 -3.90
C GLN A 157 -3.22 19.93 -5.06
N GLU A 158 -2.98 20.43 -6.27
CA GLU A 158 -3.63 19.94 -7.49
C GLU A 158 -2.95 18.66 -8.01
N ILE A 159 -3.01 17.60 -7.22
CA ILE A 159 -2.56 16.27 -7.65
C ILE A 159 -3.70 15.57 -8.38
N LEU A 160 -3.46 15.22 -9.64
CA LEU A 160 -4.37 14.35 -10.40
C LEU A 160 -4.18 12.91 -9.92
N ILE A 161 -5.23 12.34 -9.34
CA ILE A 161 -5.27 10.95 -8.92
C ILE A 161 -6.24 10.22 -9.86
N PRO A 162 -5.80 9.13 -10.52
CA PRO A 162 -6.70 8.24 -11.23
C PRO A 162 -7.85 7.78 -10.33
N THR A 163 -9.09 7.93 -10.81
CA THR A 163 -10.29 7.53 -10.05
C THR A 163 -10.83 6.16 -10.44
N ILE A 164 -10.37 5.61 -11.56
CA ILE A 164 -10.79 4.31 -12.09
C ILE A 164 -9.53 3.50 -12.38
N PHE A 165 -9.46 2.32 -11.76
CA PHE A 165 -8.45 1.31 -12.02
C PHE A 165 -9.18 0.10 -12.60
N ASP A 166 -9.80 0.27 -13.77
CA ASP A 166 -10.69 -0.76 -14.31
C ASP A 166 -9.88 -2.00 -14.67
N SER A 167 -10.11 -3.08 -13.93
CA SER A 167 -9.42 -4.37 -13.98
C SER A 167 -9.85 -5.21 -15.19
N THR A 168 -10.31 -4.58 -16.28
CA THR A 168 -10.95 -5.24 -17.42
C THR A 168 -10.08 -6.31 -18.12
N ASN A 169 -8.78 -6.40 -17.82
CA ASN A 169 -7.89 -7.48 -18.27
C ASN A 169 -7.23 -8.32 -17.15
N HIS A 170 -7.60 -8.09 -15.88
CA HIS A 170 -7.06 -8.82 -14.74
C HIS A 170 -8.19 -9.35 -13.87
N SER A 171 -8.73 -10.50 -14.28
CA SER A 171 -9.63 -11.31 -13.49
C SER A 171 -9.09 -11.51 -12.07
N GLY A 172 -9.75 -10.91 -11.08
CA GLY A 172 -9.62 -11.22 -9.66
C GLY A 172 -8.31 -10.78 -9.02
N GLY A 173 -8.39 -9.87 -8.05
CA GLY A 173 -7.34 -9.76 -7.05
C GLY A 173 -7.29 -8.42 -6.36
N LEU A 174 -7.72 -8.41 -5.10
CA LEU A 174 -7.16 -7.63 -4.00
C LEU A 174 -7.30 -6.08 -4.07
N LEU A 175 -7.67 -5.46 -5.19
CA LEU A 175 -7.48 -4.00 -5.37
C LEU A 175 -8.76 -3.19 -5.57
N ASP A 176 -9.90 -3.86 -5.78
CA ASP A 176 -11.19 -3.21 -6.02
C ASP A 176 -11.89 -2.83 -4.70
N ASP A 177 -11.51 -3.47 -3.58
CA ASP A 177 -12.17 -3.35 -2.28
C ASP A 177 -11.47 -2.38 -1.29
N ILE A 178 -10.48 -1.60 -1.78
CA ILE A 178 -9.79 -0.58 -0.97
C ILE A 178 -10.48 0.78 -1.16
N ILE A 179 -11.04 1.34 -0.10
CA ILE A 179 -11.74 2.64 -0.10
C ILE A 179 -11.05 3.67 0.80
N ALA A 180 -11.32 4.95 0.55
CA ALA A 180 -10.87 6.06 1.40
C ALA A 180 -11.90 6.32 2.51
N ALA A 181 -11.47 6.38 3.77
CA ALA A 181 -12.37 6.54 4.92
C ALA A 181 -13.18 7.83 4.89
N LYS A 182 -12.54 8.93 4.48
CA LYS A 182 -13.08 10.30 4.53
C LYS A 182 -13.00 10.99 3.17
N ASP A 183 -12.75 10.21 2.11
CA ASP A 183 -12.54 10.68 0.74
C ASP A 183 -11.38 11.70 0.59
N LEU A 184 -10.41 11.68 1.52
CA LEU A 184 -9.29 12.62 1.53
C LEU A 184 -8.29 12.31 0.41
N LYS A 185 -7.61 13.35 -0.07
CA LYS A 185 -6.59 13.23 -1.13
C LYS A 185 -5.43 12.34 -0.70
N LEU A 186 -4.98 12.47 0.55
CA LEU A 186 -3.91 11.63 1.10
C LEU A 186 -4.30 10.13 1.12
N GLU A 187 -5.55 9.81 1.49
CA GLU A 187 -6.06 8.43 1.49
C GLU A 187 -6.08 7.83 0.08
N LYS A 188 -6.52 8.62 -0.91
CA LYS A 188 -6.53 8.24 -2.33
C LYS A 188 -5.12 7.99 -2.88
N ILE A 189 -4.13 8.81 -2.49
CA ILE A 189 -2.73 8.62 -2.89
C ILE A 189 -2.15 7.35 -2.26
N ILE A 190 -2.44 7.09 -0.99
CA ILE A 190 -2.00 5.88 -0.30
C ILE A 190 -2.60 4.63 -0.95
N ARG A 191 -3.88 4.66 -1.30
CA ARG A 191 -4.52 3.59 -2.09
C ARG A 191 -3.81 3.35 -3.41
N LEU A 192 -3.50 4.42 -4.16
CA LEU A 192 -2.74 4.33 -5.40
C LEU A 192 -1.36 3.69 -5.18
N ALA A 193 -0.71 3.94 -4.04
CA ALA A 193 0.56 3.30 -3.70
C ALA A 193 0.44 1.78 -3.50
N ILE A 194 -0.61 1.30 -2.83
CA ILE A 194 -0.88 -0.14 -2.67
C ILE A 194 -1.10 -0.79 -4.03
N GLN A 195 -1.93 -0.18 -4.86
CA GLN A 195 -2.22 -0.68 -6.21
C GLN A 195 -0.97 -0.72 -7.08
N PHE A 196 -0.14 0.32 -7.01
CA PHE A 196 1.09 0.35 -7.79
C PHE A 196 2.11 -0.69 -7.31
N TYR A 197 2.24 -0.88 -5.99
CA TYR A 197 3.00 -1.98 -5.43
C TYR A 197 2.52 -3.33 -5.98
N SER A 198 1.22 -3.62 -5.93
CA SER A 198 0.64 -4.86 -6.42
C SER A 198 0.82 -5.08 -7.93
N TYR A 199 0.87 -4.01 -8.72
CA TYR A 199 1.22 -4.08 -10.13
C TYR A 199 2.69 -4.47 -10.34
N LEU A 200 3.61 -3.81 -9.62
CA LEU A 200 5.04 -4.12 -9.69
C LEU A 200 5.32 -5.54 -9.21
N THR A 201 4.63 -6.00 -8.16
CA THR A 201 4.83 -7.36 -7.66
C THR A 201 4.49 -8.41 -8.70
N LYS A 202 3.41 -8.21 -9.46
CA LYS A 202 3.03 -9.07 -10.59
C LYS A 202 4.04 -8.99 -11.74
N LEU A 203 4.45 -7.78 -12.12
CA LEU A 203 5.35 -7.57 -13.27
C LEU A 203 6.72 -8.24 -13.09
N PHE A 204 7.26 -8.18 -11.87
CA PHE A 204 8.58 -8.72 -11.55
C PHE A 204 8.53 -10.13 -10.95
N GLY A 205 7.35 -10.78 -10.91
CA GLY A 205 7.21 -12.17 -10.45
C GLY A 205 7.46 -12.37 -8.94
N PHE A 206 7.12 -11.37 -8.12
CA PHE A 206 7.31 -11.42 -6.67
C PHE A 206 6.38 -12.38 -5.94
N ALA A 207 5.43 -13.03 -6.63
CA ALA A 207 4.49 -13.99 -6.04
C ALA A 207 5.17 -15.16 -5.30
N GLU A 208 6.47 -15.40 -5.55
CA GLU A 208 7.25 -16.49 -4.94
C GLU A 208 8.27 -16.04 -3.86
N TRP A 209 8.39 -14.74 -3.58
CA TRP A 209 9.35 -14.20 -2.60
C TRP A 209 8.79 -14.13 -1.19
#